data_AF-A0A3D6AHH1-F1
#
_entry.id   AF-A0A3D6AHH1-F1
#
_cell.length_a   1.000
_cell.length_b   1.000
_cell.length_c   1.000
_cell.angle_alpha   90.00
_cell.angle_beta   90.00
_cell.angle_gamma   90.00
#
_symmetry.space_group_name_H-M   'P 1'
#
loop_
_entity.id
_entity.type
_entity.pdbx_description
1 polymer ?
#
loop_
_entity_poly.entity_id
_entity_poly.type
_entity_poly.pdbx_seq_one_letter_code
_entity_poly.pdbx_strand_id
1 'polypeptide(L)'
;MRKLLVPILLAFSLSACATEERVTAQTIELKDGGRLIVEKNGSMAHIDAAGNRVKMRDGVTMEGKDGSKYVMKNNAIWKTITEKGTLNPKF
;
A
#
# COMPACT_ATOMS: atom_id res chain seq x y z
N MET A 1 6.13 -3.73 -66.82
CA MET A 1 5.56 -2.74 -65.86
C MET A 1 5.80 -3.26 -64.45
N ARG A 2 6.87 -2.83 -63.78
CA ARG A 2 7.27 -3.33 -62.46
C ARG A 2 6.61 -2.45 -61.40
N LYS A 3 5.54 -2.93 -60.77
CA LYS A 3 4.81 -2.21 -59.72
C LYS A 3 5.61 -2.29 -58.41
N LEU A 4 6.17 -1.16 -57.99
CA LEU A 4 6.82 -0.99 -56.69
C LEU A 4 5.72 -0.94 -55.61
N LEU A 5 5.69 -1.94 -54.75
CA LEU A 5 4.76 -2.03 -53.63
C LEU A 5 5.54 -1.64 -52.37
N VAL A 6 5.36 -0.41 -51.90
CA VAL A 6 5.96 0.11 -50.67
C VAL A 6 5.03 -0.26 -49.51
N PRO A 7 5.46 -1.07 -48.52
CA PRO A 7 4.64 -1.32 -47.35
C PRO A 7 4.72 -0.09 -46.43
N ILE A 8 3.57 0.54 -46.18
CA ILE A 8 3.43 1.56 -45.14
C ILE A 8 3.59 0.87 -43.79
N LEU A 9 4.72 1.14 -43.13
CA LEU A 9 5.00 0.69 -41.78
C LEU A 9 4.16 1.54 -40.80
N LEU A 10 3.04 1.01 -40.32
CA LEU A 10 2.24 1.65 -39.26
C LEU A 10 3.06 1.64 -37.96
N ALA A 11 3.57 2.80 -37.56
CA ALA A 11 4.13 3.01 -36.23
C ALA A 11 2.96 3.20 -35.24
N PHE A 12 2.49 2.10 -34.64
CA PHE A 12 1.64 2.17 -33.45
C PHE A 12 2.52 2.61 -32.26
N SER A 13 2.44 3.88 -31.89
CA SER A 13 2.98 4.35 -30.62
C SER A 13 2.16 3.74 -29.48
N LEU A 14 2.70 2.71 -28.81
CA LEU A 14 2.14 2.21 -27.56
C LEU A 14 2.32 3.32 -26.51
N SER A 15 1.24 4.03 -26.19
CA SER A 15 1.22 4.91 -25.03
C SER A 15 1.25 4.03 -23.77
N ALA A 16 2.30 4.15 -22.97
CA ALA A 16 2.38 3.48 -21.68
C ALA A 16 1.43 4.20 -20.70
N CYS A 17 0.23 3.65 -20.50
CA CYS A 17 -0.61 4.06 -19.37
C CYS A 17 0.10 3.62 -18.09
N ALA A 18 0.68 4.58 -17.37
CA ALA A 18 1.05 4.36 -15.97
C ALA A 18 -0.23 3.97 -15.23
N THR A 19 -0.30 2.71 -14.79
CA THR A 19 -1.35 2.29 -13.86
C THR A 19 -1.05 2.99 -12.55
N GLU A 20 -1.75 4.08 -12.27
CA GLU A 20 -1.70 4.72 -10.95
C GLU A 20 -1.98 3.64 -9.91
N GLU A 21 -1.00 3.40 -9.03
CA GLU A 21 -1.13 2.45 -7.93
C GLU A 21 -2.20 3.01 -6.98
N ARG A 22 -3.45 2.55 -7.15
CA ARG A 22 -4.58 3.08 -6.40
C ARG A 22 -4.44 2.64 -4.95
N VAL A 23 -4.20 3.61 -4.06
CA VAL A 23 -4.30 3.37 -2.62
C VAL A 23 -5.70 2.87 -2.31
N THR A 24 -5.79 1.64 -1.82
CA THR A 24 -7.09 1.05 -1.45
C THR A 24 -7.48 1.58 -0.08
N ALA A 25 -8.69 2.12 0.03
CA ALA A 25 -9.21 2.52 1.33
C ALA A 25 -9.32 1.28 2.23
N GLN A 26 -8.77 1.38 3.43
CA GLN A 26 -8.75 0.28 4.40
C GLN A 26 -9.00 0.82 5.81
N THR A 27 -9.78 0.08 6.58
CA THR A 27 -9.94 0.30 8.02
C THR A 27 -9.47 -0.95 8.73
N ILE A 28 -8.51 -0.79 9.63
CA ILE A 28 -7.94 -1.85 10.45
C ILE A 28 -8.44 -1.65 11.87
N GLU A 29 -9.22 -2.62 12.35
CA GLU A 29 -9.66 -2.68 13.73
C GLU A 29 -8.50 -3.12 14.63
N LEU A 30 -8.19 -2.36 15.68
CA LEU A 30 -7.09 -2.65 16.61
C LEU A 30 -7.59 -3.40 17.85
N LYS A 31 -6.69 -4.14 18.50
CA LYS A 31 -6.97 -4.91 19.74
C LYS A 31 -7.30 -4.03 20.94
N ASP A 32 -6.76 -2.81 20.99
CA ASP A 32 -7.05 -1.85 22.05
C ASP A 32 -8.45 -1.22 21.94
N GLY A 33 -9.21 -1.54 20.88
CA GLY A 33 -10.52 -0.96 20.59
C GLY A 33 -10.46 0.24 19.65
N GLY A 34 -9.26 0.74 19.33
CA GLY A 34 -9.03 1.77 18.33
C GLY A 34 -9.06 1.24 16.90
N ARG A 35 -8.79 2.13 15.93
CA ARG A 35 -8.78 1.82 14.49
C ARG A 35 -7.74 2.65 13.73
N LEU A 36 -7.08 2.02 12.76
CA LEU A 36 -6.30 2.72 11.73
C LEU A 36 -7.13 2.84 10.46
N ILE A 37 -7.23 4.06 9.94
CA ILE A 37 -7.96 4.37 8.70
C ILE A 37 -6.93 4.84 7.68
N VAL A 38 -6.95 4.24 6.50
CA VAL A 38 -6.23 4.71 5.31
C VAL A 38 -7.28 5.07 4.26
N GLU A 39 -7.28 6.32 3.85
CA GLU A 39 -8.20 6.84 2.83
C GLU A 39 -7.67 6.59 1.41
N LYS A 40 -8.56 6.70 0.41
CA LYS A 40 -8.18 6.55 -1.01
C LYS A 40 -7.13 7.58 -1.48
N ASN A 41 -7.05 8.72 -0.80
CA ASN A 41 -6.07 9.78 -1.08
C ASN A 41 -4.71 9.52 -0.39
N GLY A 42 -4.54 8.41 0.34
CA GLY A 42 -3.32 8.09 1.09
C GLY A 42 -3.23 8.71 2.49
N SER A 43 -4.21 9.53 2.89
CA SER A 43 -4.27 10.08 4.24
C SER A 43 -4.52 8.98 5.25
N MET A 44 -3.91 9.12 6.43
CA MET A 44 -4.01 8.15 7.51
C MET A 44 -4.51 8.79 8.79
N ALA A 45 -5.30 8.05 9.54
CA ALA A 45 -5.77 8.44 10.87
C ALA A 45 -5.71 7.26 11.83
N HIS A 46 -5.34 7.54 13.07
CA HIS A 46 -5.47 6.61 14.18
C HIS A 46 -6.53 7.15 15.12
N ILE A 47 -7.55 6.34 15.35
CA ILE A 47 -8.66 6.61 16.26
C ILE A 47 -8.46 5.71 17.48
N ASP A 48 -8.47 6.27 18.68
CA ASP A 48 -8.42 5.48 19.91
C ASP A 48 -9.76 4.81 20.23
N ALA A 49 -9.80 3.98 21.27
CA ALA A 49 -11.02 3.28 21.70
C ALA A 49 -12.17 4.21 22.12
N ALA A 50 -11.85 5.44 22.52
CA ALA A 50 -12.84 6.46 22.88
C ALA A 50 -13.35 7.24 21.66
N GLY A 51 -12.84 6.96 20.46
CA GLY A 51 -13.25 7.63 19.21
C GLY A 51 -12.47 8.90 18.90
N ASN A 52 -11.42 9.24 19.66
CA ASN A 52 -10.63 10.43 19.41
C ASN A 52 -9.54 10.17 18.37
N ARG A 53 -9.29 11.15 17.52
CA ARG A 53 -8.13 11.12 16.63
C ARG A 53 -6.86 11.36 17.45
N VAL A 54 -5.98 10.37 17.45
CA VAL A 54 -4.69 10.42 18.16
C VAL A 54 -3.53 10.47 17.17
N LYS A 55 -2.42 11.03 17.63
CA LYS A 55 -1.18 11.04 16.84
C LYS A 55 -0.70 9.61 16.65
N MET A 56 -0.53 9.18 15.39
CA MET A 56 0.23 7.97 15.10
C MET A 56 1.69 8.20 15.49
N ARG A 57 2.17 7.44 16.47
CA ARG A 57 3.53 7.54 16.97
C ARG A 57 4.43 6.63 16.13
N ASP A 58 5.53 7.20 15.65
CA ASP A 58 6.55 6.44 14.92
C ASP A 58 7.15 5.34 15.81
N GLY A 59 7.39 4.17 15.23
CA GLY A 59 7.99 3.02 15.91
C GLY A 59 7.08 2.28 16.89
N VAL A 60 5.85 2.74 17.13
CA VAL A 60 4.91 2.05 18.02
C VAL A 60 4.16 0.96 17.26
N THR A 61 4.24 -0.27 17.77
CA THR A 61 3.48 -1.40 17.23
C THR A 61 2.02 -1.28 17.61
N MET A 62 1.15 -1.36 16.61
CA MET A 62 -0.30 -1.42 16.73
C MET A 62 -0.75 -2.81 16.28
N GLU A 63 -1.53 -3.50 17.10
CA GLU A 63 -1.96 -4.87 16.80
C GLU A 63 -3.42 -4.87 16.34
N GLY A 64 -3.67 -5.42 15.16
CA GLY A 64 -5.00 -5.62 14.61
C GLY A 64 -5.75 -6.72 15.36
N LYS A 65 -7.08 -6.68 15.34
CA LYS A 65 -7.93 -7.76 15.89
C LYS A 65 -7.65 -9.12 15.25
N ASP A 66 -7.19 -9.13 14.01
CA ASP A 66 -6.74 -10.31 13.26
C ASP A 66 -5.37 -10.85 13.72
N GLY A 67 -4.70 -10.17 14.66
CA GLY A 67 -3.34 -10.50 15.11
C GLY A 67 -2.23 -9.93 14.23
N SER A 68 -2.56 -9.24 13.12
CA SER A 68 -1.57 -8.56 12.30
C SER A 68 -0.92 -7.42 13.09
N LYS A 69 0.40 -7.29 12.99
CA LYS A 69 1.14 -6.17 13.60
C LYS A 69 1.43 -5.09 12.56
N TYR A 70 1.19 -3.86 12.97
CA TYR A 70 1.40 -2.65 12.17
C TYR A 70 2.33 -1.70 12.89
N VAL A 71 3.09 -0.91 12.16
CA VAL A 71 3.93 0.16 12.73
C VAL A 71 3.89 1.37 11.81
N MET A 72 3.79 2.57 12.39
CA MET A 72 4.06 3.78 11.62
C MET A 72 5.56 3.96 11.55
N LYS A 73 6.11 4.13 10.35
CA LYS A 73 7.50 4.52 10.12
C LYS A 73 7.65 5.34 8.86
N ASN A 74 8.42 6.43 8.93
CA ASN A 74 8.65 7.33 7.79
C ASN A 74 7.35 7.83 7.15
N ASN A 75 6.36 8.18 7.98
CA ASN A 75 5.03 8.60 7.54
C ASN A 75 4.30 7.56 6.65
N ALA A 76 4.56 6.27 6.86
CA ALA A 76 3.87 5.16 6.22
C ALA A 76 3.46 4.11 7.27
N ILE A 77 2.36 3.40 7.00
CA ILE A 77 1.97 2.22 7.78
C ILE A 77 2.62 0.99 7.16
N TRP A 78 3.41 0.29 7.97
CA TRP A 78 4.02 -0.98 7.61
C TRP A 78 3.27 -2.11 8.29
N LYS A 79 3.01 -3.19 7.55
CA LYS A 79 2.50 -4.45 8.11
C LYS A 79 3.68 -5.42 8.28
N THR A 80 3.81 -5.99 9.47
CA THR A 80 4.79 -7.05 9.72
C THR A 80 4.41 -8.32 8.96
N ILE A 81 5.35 -8.87 8.18
CA ILE A 81 5.16 -10.10 7.40
C ILE A 81 5.69 -11.32 8.16
N THR A 82 6.80 -11.17 8.88
CA THR A 82 7.35 -12.17 9.80
C THR A 82 7.94 -11.49 11.03
N GLU A 83 7.87 -12.15 12.19
CA GLU A 83 8.48 -11.68 13.43
C GLU A 83 9.94 -12.14 13.59
N LYS A 84 10.33 -13.24 12.93
CA LYS A 84 11.66 -13.85 13.04
C LYS A 84 12.08 -14.49 11.71
N GLY A 85 13.40 -14.58 11.51
CA GLY A 85 14.00 -15.27 10.37
C GLY A 85 13.98 -14.45 9.09
N THR A 86 14.11 -15.13 7.95
CA THR A 86 14.10 -14.52 6.62
C THR A 86 12.96 -15.11 5.80
N LEU A 87 12.36 -14.28 4.97
CA LEU A 87 11.26 -14.67 4.08
C LEU A 87 11.75 -15.54 2.91
N ASN A 88 13.08 -15.60 2.71
CA ASN A 88 13.74 -16.50 1.77
C ASN A 88 15.25 -16.60 2.10
N PRO A 89 15.66 -17.38 3.11
CA PRO A 89 17.08 -17.64 3.37
C PRO A 89 17.68 -18.43 2.21
N LYS A 90 18.71 -17.89 1.58
CA LYS A 90 19.64 -18.65 0.75
C LYS A 90 21.04 -18.44 1.33
N PHE A 91 21.68 -19.53 1.74
CA PHE A 91 23.09 -19.55 2.09
C PHE A 91 23.93 -19.47 0.81
#